data_AF-A0A7V3BVG6-F1
#
_entry.id   AF-A0A7V3BVG6-F1
#
_cell.length_a   1.000
_cell.length_b   1.000
_cell.length_c   1.000
_cell.angle_alpha   90.00
_cell.angle_beta   90.00
_cell.angle_gamma   90.00
#
_symmetry.space_group_name_H-M   'P 1'
#
loop_
_entity.id
_entity.type
_entity.pdbx_description
1 polymer ?
#
loop_
_entity_poly.entity_id
_entity_poly.type
_entity_poly.pdbx_seq_one_letter_code
_entity_poly.pdbx_strand_id
1 'polypeptide(L)'
;ANRLLSRARSLARRSDIVTHLLVRVFGTMIQAAADPRKAVAVLREAERELAALESCEPCSMGYLTSAAKASARAGELDRARSFIAEAERIAGMWQGGPWTGAVWEARGILRQAEGEGAQARAMFREAAEAFARAGNRSDAARCSEAAAELPDESIRRETRHA
;
A
#
# COMPACT_ATOMS: atom_id res chain seq x y z
N ALA A 1 -2.82 19.60 -4.31
CA ALA A 1 -1.81 18.55 -4.55
C ALA A 1 -1.64 18.18 -6.03
N ASN A 2 -2.72 17.87 -6.76
CA ASN A 2 -2.66 17.32 -8.14
C ASN A 2 -1.76 18.11 -9.11
N ARG A 3 -1.86 19.44 -9.15
CA ARG A 3 -1.00 20.28 -10.03
C ARG A 3 0.50 20.11 -9.74
N LEU A 4 0.88 20.00 -8.46
CA LEU A 4 2.28 19.80 -8.06
C LEU A 4 2.76 18.40 -8.45
N LEU A 5 1.92 17.38 -8.28
CA LEU A 5 2.24 16.00 -8.64
C LEU A 5 2.36 15.80 -10.16
N SER A 6 1.47 16.41 -10.95
CA SER A 6 1.60 16.41 -12.42
C SER A 6 2.90 17.08 -12.87
N ARG A 7 3.28 18.20 -12.24
CA ARG A 7 4.57 18.84 -12.50
C ARG A 7 5.74 17.95 -12.09
N ALA A 8 5.66 17.29 -10.93
CA ALA A 8 6.69 16.36 -10.45
C ALA A 8 6.89 15.19 -11.42
N ARG A 9 5.81 14.60 -11.94
CA ARG A 9 5.87 13.54 -12.96
C ARG A 9 6.58 14.03 -14.22
N SER A 10 6.22 15.22 -14.71
CA SER A 10 6.87 15.80 -15.88
C SER A 10 8.37 16.04 -15.67
N LEU A 11 8.79 16.44 -14.46
CA LEU A 11 10.20 16.63 -14.13
C LEU A 11 10.94 15.29 -13.99
N ALA A 12 10.35 14.31 -13.30
CA ALA A 12 10.90 12.97 -13.14
C ALA A 12 11.18 12.29 -14.49
N ARG A 13 10.23 12.40 -15.44
CA ARG A 13 10.36 11.84 -16.80
C ARG A 13 11.54 12.37 -17.61
N ARG A 14 12.03 13.58 -17.29
CA ARG A 14 13.16 14.21 -17.99
C ARG A 14 14.46 14.19 -17.19
N SER A 15 14.48 13.52 -16.05
CA SER A 15 15.67 13.46 -15.21
C SER A 15 16.50 12.22 -15.53
N ASP A 16 17.80 12.30 -15.29
CA ASP A 16 18.72 11.17 -15.45
C ASP A 16 18.45 10.01 -14.46
N ILE A 17 17.66 10.25 -13.41
CA ILE A 17 17.26 9.25 -12.41
C ILE A 17 15.77 8.88 -12.54
N VAL A 18 15.24 8.88 -13.76
CA VAL A 18 13.82 8.59 -14.06
C VAL A 18 13.35 7.27 -13.46
N THR A 19 14.18 6.23 -13.48
CA THR A 19 13.90 4.88 -12.94
C THR A 19 13.74 4.86 -11.41
N HIS A 20 14.20 5.91 -10.71
CA HIS A 20 14.03 6.10 -9.28
C HIS A 20 12.86 7.05 -8.97
N LEU A 21 12.77 8.17 -9.69
CA LEU A 21 11.82 9.22 -9.35
C LEU A 21 10.40 8.92 -9.84
N LEU A 22 10.25 8.31 -11.01
CA LEU A 22 8.93 8.15 -11.62
C LEU A 22 8.04 7.20 -10.78
N VAL A 23 8.61 6.09 -10.29
CA VAL A 23 7.92 5.18 -9.35
C VAL A 23 7.53 5.88 -8.05
N ARG A 24 8.40 6.71 -7.48
CA ARG A 24 8.08 7.46 -6.24
C ARG A 24 6.95 8.45 -6.46
N VAL A 25 6.98 9.18 -7.58
CA VAL A 25 5.92 10.13 -7.93
C VAL A 25 4.59 9.41 -8.14
N PHE A 26 4.57 8.30 -8.88
CA PHE A 26 3.33 7.52 -9.07
C PHE A 26 2.80 6.95 -7.77
N GLY A 27 3.67 6.41 -6.89
CA GLY A 27 3.27 5.98 -5.56
C GLY A 27 2.56 7.10 -4.78
N THR A 28 3.13 8.31 -4.75
CA THR A 28 2.49 9.46 -4.10
C THR A 28 1.19 9.88 -4.80
N MET A 29 1.13 9.84 -6.14
CA MET A 29 -0.09 10.17 -6.89
C MET A 29 -1.24 9.20 -6.57
N ILE A 30 -0.96 7.91 -6.44
CA ILE A 30 -1.96 6.90 -6.06
C ILE A 30 -2.44 7.16 -4.63
N GLN A 31 -1.53 7.42 -3.69
CA GLN A 31 -1.89 7.72 -2.29
C GLN A 31 -2.71 9.01 -2.14
N ALA A 32 -2.38 10.05 -2.92
CA ALA A 32 -3.04 11.34 -2.87
C ALA A 32 -4.34 11.41 -3.69
N ALA A 33 -4.73 10.33 -4.37
CA ALA A 33 -5.96 10.29 -5.14
C ALA A 33 -7.19 10.48 -4.22
N ALA A 34 -8.14 11.31 -4.67
CA ALA A 34 -9.27 11.70 -3.83
C ALA A 34 -10.26 10.57 -3.54
N ASP A 35 -10.26 9.51 -4.34
CA ASP A 35 -11.16 8.38 -4.23
C ASP A 35 -10.56 7.11 -4.88
N PRO A 36 -11.08 5.91 -4.58
CA PRO A 36 -10.55 4.65 -5.12
C PRO A 36 -10.55 4.58 -6.66
N ARG A 37 -11.56 5.17 -7.33
CA ARG A 37 -11.63 5.14 -8.81
C ARG A 37 -10.50 5.95 -9.43
N LYS A 38 -10.21 7.13 -8.88
CA LYS A 38 -9.07 7.95 -9.30
C LYS A 38 -7.73 7.28 -8.99
N ALA A 39 -7.62 6.58 -7.85
CA ALA A 39 -6.40 5.83 -7.51
C ALA A 39 -6.10 4.76 -8.57
N VAL A 40 -7.12 4.00 -8.99
CA VAL A 40 -7.00 3.01 -10.07
C VAL A 40 -6.69 3.66 -11.42
N ALA A 41 -7.29 4.81 -11.73
CA ALA A 41 -7.00 5.54 -12.97
C ALA A 41 -5.52 5.96 -13.04
N VAL A 42 -4.97 6.48 -11.93
CA VAL A 42 -3.54 6.80 -11.81
C VAL A 42 -2.68 5.54 -11.89
N LEU A 43 -3.08 4.45 -11.24
CA LEU A 43 -2.35 3.17 -11.30
C LEU A 43 -2.24 2.64 -12.73
N ARG A 44 -3.35 2.63 -13.49
CA ARG A 44 -3.32 2.22 -14.90
C ARG A 44 -2.44 3.12 -15.76
N GLU A 45 -2.36 4.40 -15.42
CA GLU A 45 -1.44 5.32 -16.08
C GLU A 45 0.03 5.03 -15.71
N ALA A 46 0.30 4.75 -14.44
CA ALA A 46 1.61 4.35 -13.96
C ALA A 46 2.11 3.10 -14.69
N GLU A 47 1.30 2.05 -14.81
CA GLU A 47 1.67 0.82 -15.52
C GLU A 47 2.06 1.08 -16.97
N ARG A 48 1.31 1.93 -17.69
CA ARG A 48 1.63 2.27 -19.08
C ARG A 48 2.99 2.97 -19.20
N GLU A 49 3.31 3.89 -18.29
CA GLU A 49 4.58 4.61 -18.34
C GLU A 49 5.76 3.81 -17.81
N LEU A 50 5.52 2.97 -16.80
CA LEU A 50 6.55 2.16 -16.15
C LEU A 50 6.86 0.87 -16.93
N ALA A 51 5.95 0.38 -17.78
CA ALA A 51 6.17 -0.84 -18.58
C ALA A 51 7.42 -0.77 -19.48
N ALA A 52 7.82 0.43 -19.89
CA ALA A 52 9.01 0.65 -20.71
C ALA A 52 10.29 0.91 -19.89
N LEU A 53 10.21 0.85 -18.56
CA LEU A 53 11.29 1.23 -17.65
C LEU A 53 11.62 0.11 -16.68
N GLU A 54 12.89 -0.30 -16.66
CA GLU A 54 13.45 -1.08 -15.56
C GLU A 54 13.58 -0.17 -14.32
N SER A 55 12.51 -0.11 -13.54
CA SER A 55 12.45 0.74 -12.35
C SER A 55 13.32 0.17 -11.23
N CYS A 56 13.93 1.06 -10.44
CA CYS A 56 14.73 0.65 -9.29
C CYS A 56 13.84 -0.03 -8.24
N GLU A 57 14.10 -1.32 -7.98
CA GLU A 57 13.30 -2.16 -7.08
C GLU A 57 13.09 -1.52 -5.70
N PRO A 58 14.12 -1.11 -4.91
CA PRO A 58 13.88 -0.44 -3.63
C PRO A 58 13.04 0.85 -3.72
N CYS A 59 13.23 1.64 -4.78
CA CYS A 59 12.48 2.88 -4.97
C CYS A 59 11.01 2.64 -5.34
N SER A 60 10.69 1.44 -5.84
CA SER A 60 9.34 1.04 -6.22
C SER A 60 8.45 0.66 -5.02
N MET A 61 9.00 0.45 -3.82
CA MET A 61 8.23 0.00 -2.64
C MET A 61 7.01 0.87 -2.32
N GLY A 62 7.16 2.20 -2.41
CA GLY A 62 6.05 3.12 -2.23
C GLY A 62 4.98 2.99 -3.32
N TYR A 63 5.37 2.72 -4.56
CA TYR A 63 4.45 2.44 -5.67
C TYR A 63 3.72 1.12 -5.47
N LEU A 64 4.45 0.01 -5.24
CA LEU A 64 3.88 -1.33 -5.12
C LEU A 64 2.86 -1.42 -3.98
N THR A 65 3.21 -0.91 -2.80
CA THR A 65 2.28 -0.91 -1.65
C THR A 65 1.06 -0.02 -1.88
N SER A 66 1.20 1.09 -2.61
CA SER A 66 0.07 1.96 -2.97
C SER A 66 -0.82 1.33 -4.04
N ALA A 67 -0.22 0.68 -5.03
CA ALA A 67 -0.89 -0.04 -6.10
C ALA A 67 -1.69 -1.22 -5.55
N ALA A 68 -1.11 -1.99 -4.62
CA ALA A 68 -1.79 -3.05 -3.88
C ALA A 68 -3.05 -2.53 -3.16
N LYS A 69 -2.89 -1.47 -2.36
CA LYS A 69 -3.99 -0.85 -1.60
C LYS A 69 -5.10 -0.31 -2.52
N ALA A 70 -4.74 0.34 -3.61
CA ALA A 70 -5.70 0.84 -4.60
C ALA A 70 -6.47 -0.31 -5.29
N SER A 71 -5.76 -1.36 -5.70
CA SER A 71 -6.35 -2.54 -6.34
C SER A 71 -7.31 -3.27 -5.41
N ALA A 72 -6.89 -3.52 -4.15
CA ALA A 72 -7.73 -4.18 -3.15
C ALA A 72 -9.02 -3.38 -2.87
N ARG A 73 -8.90 -2.05 -2.67
CA ARG A 73 -10.08 -1.17 -2.45
C ARG A 73 -11.03 -1.11 -3.65
N ALA A 74 -10.54 -1.42 -4.86
CA ALA A 74 -11.35 -1.50 -6.06
C ALA A 74 -11.93 -2.91 -6.33
N GLY A 75 -11.62 -3.89 -5.48
CA GLY A 75 -12.01 -5.29 -5.68
C GLY A 75 -11.15 -6.04 -6.71
N GLU A 76 -10.05 -5.45 -7.19
CA GLU A 76 -9.08 -6.09 -8.10
C GLU A 76 -8.11 -6.98 -7.29
N LEU A 77 -8.63 -8.03 -6.64
CA LEU A 77 -7.92 -8.78 -5.60
C LEU A 77 -6.67 -9.53 -6.09
N ASP A 78 -6.72 -10.17 -7.26
CA ASP A 78 -5.55 -10.86 -7.84
C ASP A 78 -4.40 -9.88 -8.09
N ARG A 79 -4.74 -8.70 -8.60
CA ARG A 79 -3.77 -7.64 -8.89
C ARG A 79 -3.16 -7.09 -7.60
N ALA A 80 -3.97 -6.94 -6.55
CA ALA A 80 -3.47 -6.58 -5.22
C ALA A 80 -2.48 -7.62 -4.69
N ARG A 81 -2.79 -8.92 -4.83
CA ARG A 81 -1.89 -10.02 -4.45
C ARG A 81 -0.55 -9.97 -5.20
N SER A 82 -0.57 -9.74 -6.51
CA SER A 82 0.67 -9.61 -7.30
C SER A 82 1.55 -8.46 -6.83
N PHE A 83 0.97 -7.28 -6.56
CA PHE A 83 1.73 -6.15 -6.03
C PHE A 83 2.28 -6.41 -4.61
N ILE A 84 1.52 -7.10 -3.76
CA ILE A 84 1.97 -7.49 -2.41
C ILE A 84 3.15 -8.46 -2.50
N ALA A 85 3.04 -9.50 -3.33
CA ALA A 85 4.08 -10.51 -3.48
C ALA A 85 5.42 -9.87 -3.91
N GLU A 86 5.36 -8.92 -4.84
CA GLU A 86 6.55 -8.19 -5.28
C GLU A 86 7.10 -7.26 -4.19
N ALA A 87 6.23 -6.56 -3.46
CA ALA A 87 6.64 -5.74 -2.33
C ALA A 87 7.26 -6.58 -1.20
N GLU A 88 6.74 -7.78 -0.93
CA GLU A 88 7.28 -8.74 0.05
C GLU A 88 8.67 -9.22 -0.35
N ARG A 89 8.85 -9.60 -1.62
CA ARG A 89 10.15 -10.01 -2.17
C ARG A 89 11.20 -8.92 -1.96
N ILE A 90 10.89 -7.68 -2.33
CA ILE A 90 11.81 -6.55 -2.19
C ILE A 90 12.03 -6.19 -0.72
N ALA A 91 10.98 -6.17 0.11
CA ALA A 91 11.12 -5.91 1.55
C ALA A 91 12.05 -6.92 2.23
N GLY A 92 12.00 -8.20 1.83
CA GLY A 92 12.88 -9.25 2.37
C GLY A 92 14.38 -9.04 2.07
N MET A 93 14.72 -8.23 1.07
CA MET A 93 16.11 -7.94 0.70
C MET A 93 16.76 -6.87 1.59
N TRP A 94 15.98 -6.09 2.34
CA TRP A 94 16.48 -4.93 3.11
C TRP A 94 15.97 -4.97 4.55
N GLN A 95 16.88 -4.87 5.51
CA GLN A 95 16.50 -4.89 6.92
C GLN A 95 16.09 -3.49 7.41
N GLY A 96 14.89 -3.39 7.99
CA GLY A 96 14.38 -2.19 8.66
C GLY A 96 13.61 -1.21 7.76
N GLY A 97 13.23 -0.07 8.35
CA GLY A 97 12.45 0.96 7.68
C GLY A 97 10.93 0.70 7.66
N PRO A 98 10.17 1.57 6.98
CA PRO A 98 8.69 1.52 6.99
C PRO A 98 8.10 0.35 6.19
N TRP A 99 8.90 -0.35 5.39
CA TRP A 99 8.39 -1.22 4.34
C TRP A 99 7.68 -2.47 4.86
N THR A 100 8.17 -3.08 5.93
CA THR A 100 7.46 -4.18 6.60
C THR A 100 6.07 -3.75 7.05
N GLY A 101 5.94 -2.55 7.64
CA GLY A 101 4.65 -1.99 8.03
C GLY A 101 3.73 -1.73 6.84
N ALA A 102 4.27 -1.17 5.75
CA ALA A 102 3.50 -0.89 4.54
C ALA A 102 2.98 -2.15 3.84
N VAL A 103 3.75 -3.24 3.86
CA VAL A 103 3.33 -4.55 3.36
C VAL A 103 2.21 -5.14 4.22
N TRP A 104 2.37 -5.14 5.56
CA TRP A 104 1.32 -5.60 6.47
C TRP A 104 0.02 -4.80 6.29
N GLU A 105 0.12 -3.48 6.13
CA GLU A 105 -1.03 -2.62 5.89
C GLU A 105 -1.73 -2.99 4.56
N ALA A 106 -0.97 -3.20 3.49
CA ALA A 106 -1.52 -3.62 2.21
C ALA A 106 -2.25 -4.97 2.31
N ARG A 107 -1.69 -5.92 3.08
CA ARG A 107 -2.33 -7.21 3.38
C ARG A 107 -3.61 -7.04 4.20
N GLY A 108 -3.62 -6.15 5.19
CA GLY A 108 -4.83 -5.85 5.96
C GLY A 108 -5.96 -5.32 5.09
N ILE A 109 -5.64 -4.40 4.17
CA ILE A 109 -6.62 -3.86 3.22
C ILE A 109 -7.11 -4.94 2.25
N LEU A 110 -6.23 -5.83 1.78
CA LEU A 110 -6.65 -6.97 0.96
C LEU A 110 -7.62 -7.90 1.71
N ARG A 111 -7.28 -8.31 2.94
CA ARG A 111 -8.13 -9.19 3.75
C ARG A 111 -9.48 -8.54 4.06
N GLN A 112 -9.49 -7.23 4.29
CA GLN A 112 -10.73 -6.49 4.48
C GLN A 112 -11.60 -6.52 3.22
N ALA A 113 -11.01 -6.35 2.03
CA ALA A 113 -11.71 -6.44 0.75
C ALA A 113 -12.21 -7.86 0.45
N GLU A 114 -11.52 -8.89 0.95
CA GLU A 114 -11.94 -10.30 0.92
C GLU A 114 -13.07 -10.63 1.92
N GLY A 115 -13.44 -9.69 2.80
CA GLY A 115 -14.42 -9.91 3.86
C GLY A 115 -13.86 -10.62 5.10
N GLU A 116 -12.55 -10.80 5.18
CA GLU A 116 -11.86 -11.51 6.25
C GLU A 116 -11.47 -10.56 7.41
N GLY A 117 -12.47 -9.98 8.07
CA GLY A 117 -12.29 -8.91 9.06
C GLY A 117 -11.35 -9.24 10.21
N ALA A 118 -11.39 -10.47 10.74
CA ALA A 118 -10.49 -10.91 11.81
C ALA A 118 -9.02 -10.94 11.35
N GLN A 119 -8.76 -11.45 10.15
CA GLN A 119 -7.40 -11.47 9.57
C GLN A 119 -6.94 -10.05 9.25
N ALA A 120 -7.80 -9.23 8.65
CA ALA A 120 -7.52 -7.82 8.36
C ALA A 120 -7.07 -7.06 9.62
N ARG A 121 -7.77 -7.26 10.75
CA ARG A 121 -7.39 -6.67 12.03
C ARG A 121 -5.99 -7.09 12.46
N ALA A 122 -5.70 -8.39 12.42
CA ALA A 122 -4.39 -8.90 12.82
C ALA A 122 -3.28 -8.25 11.97
N MET A 123 -3.47 -8.19 10.66
CA MET A 123 -2.52 -7.54 9.74
C MET A 123 -2.34 -6.04 10.04
N PHE A 124 -3.40 -5.32 10.39
CA PHE A 124 -3.29 -3.90 10.78
C PHE A 124 -2.55 -3.70 12.11
N ARG A 125 -2.68 -4.63 13.07
CA ARG A 125 -1.89 -4.60 14.32
C ARG A 125 -0.39 -4.81 14.01
N GLU A 126 -0.07 -5.82 13.21
CA GLU A 126 1.32 -6.05 12.75
C GLU A 126 1.89 -4.83 12.01
N ALA A 127 1.09 -4.19 11.16
CA ALA A 127 1.47 -2.96 10.48
C ALA A 127 1.78 -1.83 11.46
N ALA A 128 0.89 -1.62 12.45
CA ALA A 128 1.06 -0.57 13.45
C ALA A 128 2.36 -0.76 14.25
N GLU A 129 2.62 -1.97 14.71
CA GLU A 129 3.84 -2.29 15.44
C GLU A 129 5.10 -2.12 14.58
N ALA A 130 5.08 -2.59 13.33
CA ALA A 130 6.21 -2.44 12.42
C ALA A 130 6.50 -0.96 12.11
N PHE A 131 5.48 -0.14 11.88
CA PHE A 131 5.64 1.30 11.70
C PHE A 131 6.15 1.99 12.97
N ALA A 132 5.67 1.59 14.15
CA ALA A 132 6.15 2.13 15.42
C ALA A 132 7.63 1.82 15.64
N ARG A 133 8.07 0.57 15.40
CA ARG A 133 9.49 0.18 15.45
C ARG A 133 10.35 0.98 14.46
N ALA A 134 9.79 1.33 13.30
CA ALA A 134 10.45 2.16 12.29
C ALA A 134 10.36 3.69 12.57
N GLY A 135 9.74 4.11 13.68
CA GLY A 135 9.58 5.54 14.04
C GLY A 135 8.47 6.29 13.30
N ASN A 136 7.66 5.60 12.48
CA ASN A 136 6.60 6.21 11.65
C ASN A 136 5.28 6.31 12.43
N ARG A 137 5.22 7.26 13.37
CA ARG A 137 4.09 7.42 14.29
C ARG A 137 2.73 7.63 13.61
N SER A 138 2.70 8.39 12.52
CA SER A 138 1.44 8.67 11.80
C SER A 138 0.85 7.42 11.15
N ASP A 139 1.69 6.60 10.51
CA ASP A 139 1.24 5.35 9.88
C ASP A 139 0.89 4.29 10.93
N ALA A 140 1.62 4.26 12.05
CA ALA A 140 1.31 3.41 13.18
C ALA A 140 -0.09 3.70 13.74
N ALA A 141 -0.38 4.98 14.03
CA ALA A 141 -1.68 5.41 14.54
C ALA A 141 -2.82 5.05 13.59
N ARG A 142 -2.65 5.35 12.29
CA ARG A 142 -3.63 5.03 11.25
C ARG A 142 -3.91 3.53 11.15
N CYS A 143 -2.90 2.67 11.30
CA CYS A 143 -3.09 1.23 11.31
C CYS A 143 -3.78 0.74 12.60
N SER A 144 -3.45 1.32 13.75
CA SER A 144 -4.12 1.03 15.02
C SER A 144 -5.61 1.40 14.98
N GLU A 145 -5.96 2.55 14.39
CA GLU A 145 -7.33 2.98 14.17
C GLU A 145 -8.09 2.01 13.26
N ALA A 146 -7.50 1.64 12.11
CA ALA A 146 -8.09 0.66 11.20
C ALA A 146 -8.30 -0.71 11.88
N ALA A 147 -7.35 -1.14 12.72
CA ALA A 147 -7.52 -2.34 13.53
C ALA A 147 -8.66 -2.19 14.55
N ALA A 148 -8.88 -1.02 15.14
CA ALA A 148 -9.94 -0.80 16.12
C ALA A 148 -11.35 -0.77 15.51
N GLU A 149 -11.49 -0.24 14.28
CA GLU A 149 -12.76 -0.11 13.57
C GLU A 149 -13.36 -1.46 13.13
N LEU A 150 -12.52 -2.47 12.91
CA LEU A 150 -13.01 -3.80 12.54
C LEU A 150 -13.75 -4.45 13.74
N PRO A 151 -14.76 -5.31 13.54
CA PRO A 151 -15.48 -6.00 14.61
C PRO A 151 -14.75 -7.27 15.08
N ASP A 152 -14.78 -7.56 16.38
CA ASP A 152 -14.08 -8.73 16.92
C ASP A 152 -15.00 -9.94 16.85
N GLU A 153 -14.76 -10.78 15.86
CA GLU A 153 -15.57 -11.98 15.63
C GLU A 153 -15.30 -13.10 16.65
N SER A 154 -14.17 -13.04 17.38
CA SER A 154 -13.89 -13.98 18.48
C SER A 154 -14.91 -13.82 19.61
N ILE A 155 -15.24 -12.56 19.96
CA ILE A 155 -16.24 -12.20 20.97
C ILE A 155 -17.65 -12.66 20.57
N ARG A 156 -17.97 -12.68 19.26
CA ARG A 156 -19.29 -13.11 18.75
C ARG A 156 -19.48 -14.63 18.71
N ARG A 157 -18.39 -15.41 18.75
CA ARG A 157 -18.44 -16.87 18.70
C ARG A 157 -18.62 -17.46 20.10
N GLU A 158 -18.04 -16.82 21.12
CA GLU A 158 -18.22 -17.17 22.54
C GLU A 158 -19.65 -16.89 23.02
N THR A 159 -20.27 -15.78 22.59
CA THR A 159 -21.65 -15.42 22.95
C THR A 159 -22.75 -16.25 22.28
N ARG A 160 -22.43 -17.09 21.28
CA ARG A 160 -23.40 -18.00 20.63
C ARG A 160 -23.40 -19.42 21.22
N HIS A 161 -22.46 -19.74 22.09
CA HIS A 161 -22.33 -21.05 22.72
C HIS A 161 -22.60 -21.01 24.24
N ALA A 162 -23.12 -19.89 24.74
CA ALA A 162 -23.62 -19.70 26.10
C ALA A 162 -25.15 -19.52 26.05
#